data_AF-A0A0U5JH10-F1
#
_entry.id   AF-A0A0U5JH10-F1
#
_cell.length_a   1.000
_cell.length_b   1.000
_cell.length_c   1.000
_cell.angle_alpha   90.00
_cell.angle_beta   90.00
_cell.angle_gamma   90.00
#
_symmetry.space_group_name_H-M   'P 1'
#
loop_
_entity.id
_entity.type
_entity.pdbx_description
1 polymer ?
#
loop_
_entity_poly.entity_id
_entity_poly.type
_entity_poly.pdbx_seq_one_letter_code
_entity_poly.pdbx_strand_id
1 'polypeptide(L)'
;MKFPYLSKRKADNISNGVFLILLGILFYTKAWWPGILFAIAFTFALRQYLTGRRLDFFITIIFIAVLGFITLIGMAFSFLFPLLFIVTGIYLLSREYRYQNGVIRLKSDDADNRQ
;
A
#
# COMPACT_ATOMS: atom_id res chain seq x y z
N MET A 1 -24.51 11.24 26.76
CA MET A 1 -23.84 9.93 26.59
C MET A 1 -22.85 9.72 27.74
N LYS A 2 -23.15 8.83 28.70
CA LYS A 2 -22.20 8.42 29.76
C LYS A 2 -21.26 7.38 29.14
N PHE A 3 -19.98 7.71 28.99
CA PHE A 3 -18.98 6.75 28.52
C PHE A 3 -18.71 5.69 29.61
N PRO A 4 -18.41 4.44 29.22
CA PRO A 4 -18.00 3.43 30.19
C PRO A 4 -16.64 3.84 30.79
N TYR A 5 -16.63 4.14 32.10
CA TYR A 5 -15.39 4.34 32.86
C TYR A 5 -14.93 2.98 33.36
N LEU A 6 -14.40 2.15 32.46
CA LEU A 6 -13.77 0.91 32.88
C LEU A 6 -12.43 1.24 33.53
N SER A 7 -12.08 0.52 34.61
CA SER A 7 -10.73 0.60 35.18
C SER A 7 -9.70 0.28 34.10
N LYS A 8 -8.58 1.01 34.06
CA LYS A 8 -7.51 0.80 33.06
C LYS A 8 -7.14 -0.67 32.87
N ARG A 9 -7.02 -1.43 33.98
CA ARG A 9 -6.71 -2.87 33.95
C ARG A 9 -7.74 -3.72 33.19
N LYS A 10 -9.03 -3.42 33.31
CA LYS A 10 -10.10 -4.11 32.56
C LYS A 10 -10.06 -3.73 31.08
N ALA A 11 -9.85 -2.44 30.77
CA ALA A 11 -9.73 -1.98 29.39
C ALA A 11 -8.52 -2.65 28.69
N ASP A 12 -7.38 -2.76 29.37
CA ASP A 12 -6.18 -3.39 28.85
C ASP A 12 -6.39 -4.89 28.55
N ASN A 13 -7.06 -5.61 29.46
CA ASN A 13 -7.38 -7.02 29.25
C ASN A 13 -8.30 -7.23 28.04
N ILE A 14 -9.32 -6.39 27.89
CA ILE A 14 -10.26 -6.47 26.75
C ILE A 14 -9.53 -6.14 25.44
N SER A 15 -8.75 -5.06 25.41
CA SER A 15 -7.98 -4.66 24.24
C SER A 15 -6.97 -5.73 23.81
N ASN A 16 -6.28 -6.37 24.76
CA ASN A 16 -5.36 -7.45 24.46
C ASN A 16 -6.08 -8.69 23.91
N GLY A 17 -7.25 -9.03 24.47
CA GLY A 17 -8.08 -10.11 23.92
C GLY A 17 -8.49 -9.85 22.46
N VAL A 18 -8.94 -8.63 22.16
CA VAL A 18 -9.28 -8.21 20.80
C VAL A 18 -8.07 -8.22 19.88
N PHE A 19 -6.89 -7.83 20.36
CA PHE A 19 -5.65 -7.89 19.58
C PHE A 19 -5.35 -9.30 19.12
N LEU A 20 -5.46 -10.29 20.01
CA LEU A 20 -5.21 -11.70 19.68
C LEU A 20 -6.21 -12.24 18.65
N ILE A 21 -7.48 -11.83 18.74
CA ILE A 21 -8.50 -12.21 17.75
C ILE A 21 -8.15 -11.63 16.37
N LEU A 22 -7.82 -10.33 16.32
CA LEU A 22 -7.42 -9.67 15.08
C LEU A 22 -6.14 -10.28 14.50
N LEU A 23 -5.19 -10.67 15.35
CA LEU A 23 -3.99 -11.37 14.94
C LEU A 23 -4.33 -12.74 14.31
N GLY A 24 -5.25 -13.50 14.90
CA GLY A 24 -5.73 -14.76 14.32
C GLY A 24 -6.35 -14.59 12.93
N ILE A 25 -7.19 -13.55 12.76
CA ILE A 25 -7.77 -13.20 11.45
C ILE A 25 -6.67 -12.82 10.45
N LEU A 26 -5.64 -12.09 10.90
CA LEU A 26 -4.52 -11.67 10.06
C LEU A 26 -3.72 -12.86 9.52
N PHE A 27 -3.43 -13.85 10.37
CA PHE A 27 -2.78 -15.09 9.95
C PHE A 27 -3.60 -15.82 8.88
N TYR A 28 -4.92 -15.87 9.02
CA TYR A 28 -5.81 -16.52 8.05
C TYR A 28 -5.86 -15.78 6.70
N THR A 29 -5.98 -14.46 6.74
CA THR A 29 -6.09 -13.62 5.52
C THR A 29 -4.77 -13.47 4.76
N LYS A 30 -3.63 -13.83 5.37
CA LYS A 30 -2.26 -13.67 4.84
C LYS A 30 -1.90 -12.22 4.48
N ALA A 31 -2.77 -11.25 4.76
CA ALA A 31 -2.59 -9.83 4.49
C ALA A 31 -1.78 -9.15 5.60
N TRP A 32 -0.63 -9.75 5.95
CA TRP A 32 0.27 -9.33 7.03
C TRP A 32 0.59 -7.84 6.99
N TRP A 33 0.91 -7.37 5.80
CA TRP A 33 1.05 -5.95 5.49
C TRP A 33 -0.13 -5.52 4.61
N PRO A 34 -0.90 -4.49 5.00
CA PRO A 34 -0.78 -3.61 6.17
C PRO A 34 -1.53 -4.10 7.43
N GLY A 35 -2.13 -5.29 7.41
CA GLY A 35 -3.15 -5.65 8.40
C GLY A 35 -2.68 -5.70 9.86
N ILE A 36 -1.38 -5.93 10.12
CA ILE A 36 -0.85 -5.86 11.49
C ILE A 36 -0.97 -4.46 12.10
N LEU A 37 -0.77 -3.42 11.29
CA LEU A 37 -0.88 -2.04 11.74
C LEU A 37 -2.33 -1.69 12.10
N PHE A 38 -3.28 -2.20 11.32
CA PHE A 38 -4.70 -2.08 11.63
C PHE A 38 -5.06 -2.78 12.94
N ALA A 39 -4.54 -3.99 13.18
CA ALA A 39 -4.78 -4.72 14.41
C ALA A 39 -4.29 -3.93 15.65
N ILE A 40 -3.05 -3.43 15.58
CA ILE A 40 -2.46 -2.61 16.65
C ILE A 40 -3.28 -1.33 16.85
N ALA A 41 -3.51 -0.57 15.78
CA ALA A 41 -4.20 0.71 15.89
C ALA A 41 -5.64 0.56 16.40
N PHE A 42 -6.37 -0.48 15.97
CA PHE A 42 -7.70 -0.78 16.47
C PHE A 42 -7.71 -1.09 17.97
N THR A 43 -6.73 -1.84 18.46
CA THR A 43 -6.64 -2.19 19.89
C THR A 43 -6.30 -1.00 20.77
N PHE A 44 -5.48 -0.07 20.27
CA PHE A 44 -5.23 1.23 20.91
C PHE A 44 -6.49 2.09 20.92
N ALA A 45 -7.20 2.20 19.79
CA ALA A 45 -8.45 2.96 19.70
C ALA A 45 -9.50 2.39 20.67
N LEU A 46 -9.65 1.06 20.72
CA LEU A 46 -10.56 0.40 21.65
C LEU A 46 -10.20 0.69 23.11
N ARG A 47 -8.90 0.63 23.45
CA ARG A 47 -8.42 0.95 24.81
C ARG A 47 -8.78 2.38 25.19
N GLN A 48 -8.49 3.33 24.31
CA GLN A 48 -8.75 4.76 24.54
C GLN A 48 -10.25 5.05 24.64
N TYR A 49 -11.07 4.38 23.83
CA TYR A 49 -12.53 4.44 23.88
C TYR A 49 -13.06 3.94 25.24
N LEU A 50 -12.60 2.77 25.69
CA LEU A 50 -12.99 2.17 26.98
C LEU A 50 -12.46 2.95 28.19
N THR A 51 -11.43 3.76 28.02
CA THR A 51 -10.84 4.61 29.08
C THR A 51 -11.40 6.04 29.04
N GLY A 52 -12.20 6.40 28.03
CA GLY A 52 -12.79 7.73 27.87
C GLY A 52 -11.81 8.83 27.41
N ARG A 53 -10.62 8.47 26.90
CA ARG A 53 -9.62 9.44 26.39
C ARG A 53 -9.99 9.87 24.97
N ARG A 54 -10.90 10.85 24.87
CA ARG A 54 -11.50 11.28 23.59
C ARG A 54 -10.48 11.81 22.58
N LEU A 55 -9.55 12.66 23.00
CA LEU A 55 -8.54 13.23 22.09
C LEU A 55 -7.65 12.15 21.49
N ASP A 56 -7.12 11.27 22.34
CA ASP A 56 -6.29 10.13 21.89
C ASP A 56 -7.06 9.23 20.91
N PHE A 57 -8.35 8.99 21.17
CA PHE A 57 -9.21 8.20 20.29
C PHE A 57 -9.39 8.83 18.90
N PHE A 58 -9.66 10.14 18.83
CA PHE A 58 -9.78 10.83 17.54
C PHE A 58 -8.47 10.80 16.75
N ILE A 59 -7.33 11.03 17.41
CA ILE A 59 -6.01 10.94 16.78
C ILE A 59 -5.80 9.52 16.21
N THR A 60 -6.15 8.49 16.98
CA THR A 60 -5.97 7.11 16.57
C THR A 60 -6.89 6.72 15.40
N ILE A 61 -8.13 7.22 15.37
CA ILE A 61 -9.03 7.05 14.22
C ILE A 61 -8.46 7.72 12.97
N ILE A 62 -8.01 8.97 13.09
CA ILE A 62 -7.41 9.70 11.97
C ILE A 62 -6.20 8.93 11.44
N PHE A 63 -5.36 8.42 12.33
CA PHE A 63 -4.22 7.59 11.96
C PHE A 63 -4.64 6.32 11.20
N ILE A 64 -5.64 5.58 11.69
CA ILE A 64 -6.19 4.39 11.01
C ILE A 64 -6.73 4.76 9.63
N ALA A 65 -7.46 5.88 9.51
CA ALA A 65 -8.05 6.33 8.26
C ALA A 65 -6.97 6.69 7.22
N VAL A 66 -5.97 7.49 7.63
CA VAL A 66 -4.82 7.85 6.78
C VAL A 66 -4.06 6.61 6.36
N LEU A 67 -3.79 5.70 7.29
CA LEU A 67 -3.09 4.46 7.00
C LEU A 67 -3.88 3.60 5.99
N GLY A 68 -5.20 3.47 6.18
CA GLY A 68 -6.06 2.78 5.22
C GLY A 68 -6.02 3.41 3.84
N PHE A 69 -6.07 4.74 3.77
CA PHE A 69 -5.99 5.47 2.52
C PHE A 69 -4.66 5.22 1.78
N ILE A 70 -3.52 5.30 2.49
CA ILE A 70 -2.19 5.00 1.93
C ILE A 70 -2.15 3.57 1.39
N THR A 71 -2.75 2.61 2.09
CA THR A 71 -2.70 1.21 1.67
C THR A 71 -3.52 0.92 0.42
N LEU A 72 -4.68 1.56 0.28
CA LEU A 72 -5.50 1.49 -0.94
C LEU A 72 -4.76 2.10 -2.13
N ILE A 73 -4.11 3.26 -1.90
CA ILE A 73 -3.29 3.92 -2.91
C ILE A 73 -2.09 3.06 -3.30
N GLY A 74 -1.35 2.52 -2.34
CA GLY A 74 -0.20 1.66 -2.57
C GLY A 74 -0.54 0.43 -3.41
N MET A 75 -1.71 -0.19 -3.15
CA MET A 75 -2.21 -1.30 -3.95
C MET A 75 -2.47 -0.89 -5.41
N ALA A 76 -3.02 0.30 -5.65
CA ALA A 76 -3.20 0.82 -7.01
C ALA A 76 -1.85 1.09 -7.70
N PHE A 77 -0.86 1.63 -6.98
CA PHE A 77 0.49 1.83 -7.51
C PHE A 77 1.20 0.51 -7.85
N SER A 78 0.97 -0.56 -7.10
CA SER A 78 1.55 -1.89 -7.41
C SER A 78 1.17 -2.41 -8.79
N PHE A 79 0.02 -2.02 -9.34
CA PHE A 79 -0.38 -2.36 -10.72
C PHE A 79 0.14 -1.34 -11.74
N LEU A 80 0.28 -0.08 -11.34
CA LEU A 80 0.69 1.01 -12.21
C LEU A 80 2.16 0.90 -12.62
N PHE A 81 3.05 0.50 -11.72
CA PHE A 81 4.49 0.33 -12.02
C PHE A 81 4.75 -0.74 -13.09
N PRO A 82 4.26 -1.99 -12.98
CA PRO A 82 4.42 -3.00 -14.03
C PRO A 82 3.89 -2.55 -15.40
N LEU A 83 2.73 -1.89 -15.43
CA LEU A 83 2.15 -1.36 -16.66
C LEU A 83 3.08 -0.31 -17.29
N LEU A 84 3.62 0.60 -16.48
CA LEU A 84 4.53 1.65 -16.93
C LEU A 84 5.82 1.03 -17.50
N PHE A 85 6.38 0.01 -16.82
CA PHE A 85 7.54 -0.73 -17.33
C PHE A 85 7.27 -1.41 -18.67
N ILE A 86 6.09 -2.02 -18.86
CA ILE A 86 5.70 -2.63 -20.14
C ILE A 86 5.66 -1.57 -21.24
N VAL A 87 4.99 -0.44 -20.99
CA VAL A 87 4.89 0.66 -21.96
C VAL A 87 6.27 1.24 -22.29
N THR A 88 7.11 1.46 -21.28
CA THR A 88 8.49 1.93 -21.47
C THR A 88 9.32 0.93 -22.27
N GLY A 89 9.18 -0.37 -22.00
CA GLY A 89 9.85 -1.43 -22.76
C GLY A 89 9.46 -1.43 -24.24
N ILE A 90 8.16 -1.35 -24.53
CA ILE A 90 7.64 -1.26 -25.91
C ILE A 90 8.13 0.00 -26.61
N TYR A 91 8.15 1.14 -25.91
CA TYR A 91 8.65 2.40 -26.43
C TYR A 91 10.14 2.33 -26.81
N LEU A 92 10.97 1.75 -25.94
CA LEU A 92 12.40 1.56 -26.21
C LEU A 92 12.64 0.64 -27.42
N LEU A 93 11.92 -0.47 -27.51
CA LEU A 93 12.00 -1.40 -28.64
C LEU A 93 11.60 -0.73 -29.97
N SER A 94 10.51 0.04 -29.95
CA SER A 94 10.02 0.76 -31.12
C SER A 94 10.97 1.87 -31.57
N ARG A 95 11.67 2.50 -30.62
CA ARG A 95 12.72 3.49 -30.90
C ARG A 95 13.93 2.82 -31.55
N GLU A 96 14.40 1.70 -30.99
CA GLU A 96 15.55 0.95 -31.51
C GLU A 96 15.30 0.43 -32.93
N TYR A 97 14.12 -0.14 -33.17
CA TYR A 97 13.74 -0.65 -34.49
C TYR A 97 13.76 0.44 -35.57
N ARG A 98 13.27 1.64 -35.25
CA ARG A 98 13.33 2.78 -36.18
C ARG A 98 14.76 3.27 -36.42
N TYR A 99 15.61 3.22 -35.39
CA TYR A 99 17.01 3.64 -35.51
C TYR A 99 17.81 2.68 -36.40
N GLN A 100 17.69 1.36 -36.21
CA GLN A 100 18.37 0.36 -37.04
C GLN A 100 17.94 0.44 -38.51
N ASN A 101 16.64 0.59 -38.77
CA ASN A 101 16.14 0.72 -40.15
C ASN A 101 16.70 1.96 -40.87
N GLY A 102 16.95 3.06 -40.15
CA GLY A 102 17.59 4.25 -40.72
C GLY A 102 19.05 4.02 -41.09
N VAL A 103 19.82 3.34 -40.24
CA VAL A 103 21.24 3.05 -40.47
C VAL A 103 21.45 2.09 -41.65
N ILE A 104 20.60 1.06 -41.77
CA ILE A 104 20.69 0.09 -42.88
C ILE A 104 20.39 0.76 -44.23
N ARG A 105 19.45 1.72 -44.27
CA ARG A 105 19.09 2.44 -45.49
C ARG A 105 20.23 3.32 -46.00
N LEU A 106 20.90 4.05 -45.10
CA LEU A 106 22.05 4.90 -45.46
C LEU A 106 23.23 4.08 -46.02
N LYS A 107 23.49 2.90 -45.44
CA LYS A 107 24.56 2.02 -45.92
C LYS A 107 24.27 1.39 -47.30
N SER A 108 22.99 1.22 -47.65
CA SER A 108 22.56 0.74 -48.97
C SER A 108 22.79 1.79 -50.05
N ASP A 109 22.43 3.05 -49.78
CA ASP A 109 22.54 4.14 -50.76
C ASP A 109 24.02 4.47 -51.07
N ASP A 110 24.92 4.38 -50.09
CA ASP A 110 26.37 4.59 -50.28
C ASP A 110 27.06 3.49 -51.10
N ALA A 111 26.47 2.29 -51.18
CA ALA A 111 27.02 1.16 -51.93
C ALA A 111 26.62 1.20 -53.41
N ASP A 112 25.42 1.72 -53.70
CA ASP A 112 24.89 1.89 -55.06
C ASP A 112 25.59 3.05 -55.78
N ASN A 113 25.88 4.15 -55.07
CA ASN A 113 26.48 5.37 -55.63
C ASN A 113 28.01 5.26 -55.93
N ARG A 114 28.61 4.09 -55.69
CA ARG A 114 30.03 3.80 -55.98
C ARG A 114 30.24 2.89 -57.19
N GLN A 115 29.15 2.43 -57.82
CA GLN A 115 29.19 1.71 -59.09
C GLN A 115 28.96 2.69 -60.25
#